data_AF-A0A7Y6AP17-F1
#
_entry.id   AF-A0A7Y6AP17-F1
#
_cell.length_a   1.000
_cell.length_b   1.000
_cell.length_c   1.000
_cell.angle_alpha   90.00
_cell.angle_beta   90.00
_cell.angle_gamma   90.00
#
_symmetry.space_group_name_H-M   'P 1'
#
loop_
_entity.id
_entity.type
_entity.pdbx_description
1 polymer ?
#
loop_
_entity_poly.entity_id
_entity_poly.type
_entity_poly.pdbx_seq_one_letter_code
_entity_poly.pdbx_strand_id
1 'polypeptide(L)'
;MATIDIEQTRNQAKALLDSRIESITDLVKTRQRIADLREQLAEAEREDKRAYVRATKDGWSPEELKKLGLESAVAGRRRKSAGRAAAGAPDSSSASELSGEQ
;
A
#
# COMPACT_ATOMS: atom_id res chain seq x y z
N MET A 1 -42.55 -15.29 24.39
CA MET A 1 -41.17 -15.82 24.37
C MET A 1 -40.81 -16.09 22.93
N ALA A 2 -39.78 -15.44 22.39
CA ALA A 2 -39.33 -15.73 21.03
C ALA A 2 -38.74 -17.14 21.02
N THR A 3 -39.42 -18.07 20.36
CA THR A 3 -38.90 -19.41 20.10
C THR A 3 -37.70 -19.26 19.16
N ILE A 4 -36.50 -19.43 19.71
CA ILE A 4 -35.25 -19.41 18.95
C ILE A 4 -35.30 -20.59 17.97
N ASP A 5 -35.36 -20.28 16.68
CA ASP A 5 -35.34 -21.27 15.61
C ASP A 5 -33.87 -21.62 15.28
N ILE A 6 -33.54 -22.89 15.43
CA ILE A 6 -32.19 -23.44 15.26
C ILE A 6 -31.73 -23.31 13.80
N GLU A 7 -32.62 -23.49 12.83
CA GLU A 7 -32.27 -23.42 11.42
C GLU A 7 -32.00 -21.98 10.98
N GLN A 8 -32.85 -21.05 11.44
CA GLN A 8 -32.65 -19.61 11.23
C GLN A 8 -31.32 -19.14 11.81
N THR A 9 -31.03 -19.49 13.07
CA THR A 9 -29.79 -19.11 13.76
C THR A 9 -28.56 -19.68 13.05
N ARG A 10 -28.63 -20.94 12.60
CA ARG A 10 -27.56 -21.60 11.84
C ARG A 10 -27.29 -20.88 10.51
N ASN A 11 -28.35 -20.52 9.78
CA ASN A 11 -28.21 -19.83 8.50
C ASN A 11 -27.64 -18.42 8.67
N GLN A 12 -28.04 -17.70 9.71
CA GLN A 12 -27.46 -16.40 10.06
C GLN A 12 -25.98 -16.51 10.42
N ALA A 13 -25.60 -17.51 11.22
CA ALA A 13 -24.20 -17.74 11.58
C ALA A 13 -23.33 -18.04 10.34
N LYS A 14 -23.84 -18.83 9.39
CA LYS A 14 -23.16 -19.09 8.11
C LYS A 14 -23.00 -17.82 7.28
N ALA A 15 -24.07 -17.06 7.10
CA ALA A 15 -24.03 -15.81 6.33
C ALA A 15 -23.01 -14.80 6.90
N LEU A 16 -22.90 -14.71 8.23
CA LEU A 16 -21.90 -13.87 8.88
C LEU A 16 -20.46 -14.37 8.65
N LEU A 17 -20.24 -15.68 8.65
CA LEU A 17 -18.93 -16.26 8.33
C LEU A 17 -18.57 -16.02 6.87
N ASP A 18 -19.52 -16.23 5.95
CA ASP A 18 -19.31 -16.01 4.52
C ASP A 18 -18.92 -14.55 4.24
N SER A 19 -19.64 -13.59 4.83
CA SER A 19 -19.32 -12.15 4.70
C SER A 19 -17.92 -11.79 5.23
N ARG A 20 -17.50 -12.42 6.35
CA ARG A 20 -16.14 -12.23 6.89
C ARG A 20 -15.08 -12.85 5.99
N ILE A 21 -15.36 -14.03 5.42
CA ILE A 21 -14.46 -14.71 4.47
C ILE A 21 -14.30 -13.86 3.21
N GLU A 22 -15.38 -13.29 2.68
CA GLU A 22 -15.34 -12.38 1.54
C GLU A 22 -14.46 -11.16 1.83
N SER A 23 -14.64 -10.52 2.98
CA SER A 23 -13.85 -9.35 3.38
C SER A 23 -12.34 -9.64 3.45
N ILE A 24 -11.95 -10.79 4.02
CA ILE A 24 -10.54 -11.21 4.08
C ILE A 24 -10.03 -11.56 2.68
N THR A 25 -10.87 -12.24 1.88
CA THR A 25 -10.54 -12.61 0.50
C THR A 25 -10.23 -11.38 -0.34
N ASP A 26 -11.04 -10.33 -0.23
CA ASP A 26 -10.84 -9.09 -0.97
C ASP A 26 -9.61 -8.32 -0.49
N LEU A 27 -9.31 -8.36 0.80
CA LEU A 27 -8.06 -7.83 1.33
C LEU A 27 -6.84 -8.56 0.75
N VAL A 28 -6.88 -9.89 0.68
CA VAL A 28 -5.79 -10.69 0.09
C VAL A 28 -5.62 -10.38 -1.39
N LYS A 29 -6.72 -10.34 -2.16
CA LYS A 29 -6.69 -9.93 -3.59
C LYS A 29 -6.08 -8.55 -3.77
N THR A 30 -6.47 -7.59 -2.92
CA THR A 30 -5.93 -6.21 -2.97
C THR A 30 -4.44 -6.21 -2.67
N ARG A 31 -3.99 -6.97 -1.66
CA ARG A 31 -2.57 -7.10 -1.32
C ARG A 31 -1.77 -7.75 -2.43
N GLN A 32 -2.31 -8.78 -3.08
CA GLN A 32 -1.68 -9.42 -4.24
C GLN A 32 -1.52 -8.41 -5.38
N ARG A 33 -2.59 -7.68 -5.71
CA ARG A 33 -2.55 -6.64 -6.75
C ARG A 33 -1.52 -5.55 -6.45
N ILE A 34 -1.34 -5.17 -5.18
CA ILE A 34 -0.29 -4.21 -4.78
C ILE A 34 1.10 -4.80 -5.04
N ALA A 35 1.33 -6.08 -4.74
CA ALA A 35 2.60 -6.74 -5.01
C ALA A 35 2.88 -6.78 -6.52
N ASP A 36 1.89 -7.20 -7.32
CA ASP A 36 2.02 -7.27 -8.78
C ASP A 36 2.32 -5.89 -9.40
N LEU A 37 1.63 -4.84 -8.94
CA LEU A 37 1.89 -3.47 -9.41
C LEU A 37 3.27 -2.95 -9.00
N ARG A 38 3.78 -3.35 -7.83
CA ARG A 38 5.14 -2.99 -7.40
C ARG A 38 6.19 -3.68 -8.26
N GLU A 39 5.96 -4.93 -8.64
CA GLU A 39 6.83 -5.66 -9.56
C GLU A 39 6.83 -5.02 -10.95
N GLN A 40 5.65 -4.70 -11.50
CA GLN A 40 5.53 -3.97 -12.76
C GLN A 40 6.21 -2.60 -12.71
N LEU A 41 6.08 -1.89 -11.58
CA LEU A 41 6.78 -0.62 -11.38
C LEU A 41 8.30 -0.82 -11.35
N ALA A 42 8.79 -1.86 -10.67
CA ALA A 42 10.22 -2.14 -10.63
C ALA A 42 10.78 -2.49 -12.02
N GLU A 43 10.04 -3.23 -12.84
CA GLU A 43 10.44 -3.54 -14.20
C GLU A 43 10.42 -2.29 -15.09
N ALA A 44 9.34 -1.49 -15.02
CA ALA A 44 9.26 -0.21 -15.72
C ALA A 44 10.40 0.74 -15.32
N GLU A 45 10.79 0.78 -14.04
CA GLU A 45 11.95 1.57 -13.58
C GLU A 45 13.28 1.05 -14.14
N ARG A 46 13.42 -0.25 -14.39
CA ARG A 46 14.62 -0.80 -15.05
C ARG A 46 14.64 -0.44 -16.52
N GLU A 47 13.50 -0.53 -17.19
CA GLU A 47 13.37 -0.14 -18.60
C GLU A 47 13.64 1.35 -18.79
N ASP A 48 13.10 2.22 -17.93
CA ASP A 48 13.39 3.66 -17.91
C ASP A 48 14.90 3.94 -17.79
N LYS A 49 15.58 3.28 -16.84
CA LYS A 49 17.04 3.40 -16.70
C LYS A 49 17.79 2.94 -17.94
N ARG A 50 17.37 1.82 -18.55
CA ARG A 50 17.97 1.32 -19.79
C ARG A 50 17.77 2.29 -20.94
N ALA A 51 16.58 2.88 -21.06
CA ALA A 51 16.26 3.89 -22.07
C ALA A 51 17.10 5.16 -21.87
N TYR A 52 17.25 5.64 -20.62
CA TYR A 52 18.11 6.77 -20.30
C TYR A 52 19.57 6.51 -20.69
N VAL A 53 20.12 5.34 -20.34
CA VAL A 53 21.49 4.96 -20.73
C VAL A 53 21.64 4.82 -22.25
N ARG A 54 20.60 4.35 -22.94
CA ARG A 54 20.60 4.29 -24.40
C ARG A 54 20.60 5.69 -25.00
N ALA A 55 19.78 6.61 -24.50
CA ALA A 55 19.76 7.99 -24.96
C ALA A 55 21.12 8.66 -24.76
N THR A 56 21.78 8.46 -23.61
CA THR A 56 23.13 9.01 -23.39
C THR A 56 24.18 8.40 -24.29
N LYS A 57 24.05 7.11 -24.67
CA LYS A 57 24.91 6.47 -25.68
C LYS A 57 24.64 6.96 -27.10
N ASP A 58 23.38 7.27 -27.41
CA ASP A 58 22.94 7.80 -28.70
C ASP A 58 23.30 9.29 -28.87
N GLY A 59 24.05 9.88 -27.92
CA GLY A 59 24.62 11.21 -28.01
C GLY A 59 23.82 12.30 -27.29
N TRP A 60 22.74 11.95 -26.60
CA TRP A 60 21.97 12.92 -25.81
C TRP A 60 22.72 13.29 -24.53
N SER A 61 22.97 14.58 -24.31
CA SER A 61 23.57 15.04 -23.07
C SER A 61 22.55 15.04 -21.91
N PRO A 62 23.00 14.89 -20.65
CA PRO A 62 22.11 14.95 -19.48
C PRO A 62 21.34 16.28 -19.38
N GLU A 63 21.92 17.38 -19.85
CA GLU A 63 21.29 18.70 -19.87
C GLU A 63 20.18 18.81 -20.93
N GLU A 64 20.31 18.10 -22.05
CA GLU A 64 19.24 18.03 -23.07
C GLU A 64 18.10 17.14 -22.59
N LEU A 65 18.40 15.98 -21.99
CA LEU A 65 17.38 15.14 -21.37
C LEU A 65 16.63 15.89 -20.25
N LYS A 66 17.35 16.68 -19.46
CA LYS A 66 16.77 17.56 -18.44
C LYS A 66 15.89 18.67 -19.02
N LYS A 67 16.31 19.33 -20.11
CA LYS A 67 15.50 20.33 -20.82
C LYS A 67 14.24 19.73 -21.44
N LEU A 68 14.28 18.44 -21.81
CA LEU A 68 13.13 17.68 -22.30
C LEU A 68 12.23 17.12 -21.17
N GLY A 69 12.59 17.34 -19.91
CA GLY A 69 11.83 16.83 -18.77
C GLY A 69 12.02 15.33 -18.49
N LEU A 70 12.99 14.68 -19.17
CA LEU A 70 13.39 13.29 -18.96
C LEU A 70 14.47 13.21 -17.86
N GLU A 71 14.21 13.87 -16.72
CA GLU A 71 15.10 13.80 -15.56
C GLU A 71 15.09 12.39 -14.98
N SER A 72 16.27 11.84 -14.66
CA SER A 72 16.41 10.53 -14.03
C SER A 72 15.40 10.35 -12.89
N ALA A 73 14.55 9.33 -12.97
CA ALA A 73 13.42 9.09 -12.06
C ALA A 73 13.82 9.04 -10.56
N VAL A 74 15.11 8.80 -10.26
CA VAL A 74 15.69 8.83 -8.91
C VAL A 74 15.64 10.23 -8.28
N ALA A 75 15.77 11.30 -9.07
CA ALA A 75 15.78 12.68 -8.57
C ALA A 75 14.38 13.21 -8.22
N GLY A 76 13.33 12.74 -8.93
CA GLY A 76 11.94 13.14 -8.70
C GLY A 76 11.35 12.57 -7.41
N ARG A 77 11.71 11.34 -7.04
CA ARG A 77 11.14 10.65 -5.86
C ARG A 77 11.55 11.31 -4.53
N ARG A 78 12.77 11.87 -4.45
CA ARG A 78 13.26 12.56 -3.23
C ARG A 78 12.52 13.86 -2.90
N ARG A 79 12.01 14.58 -3.91
CA ARG A 79 11.33 15.87 -3.67
C ARG A 79 9.90 15.73 -3.13
N LYS A 80 9.25 14.59 -3.31
CA LYS A 80 7.83 14.40 -2.89
C LYS A 80 7.65 13.69 -1.56
N SER A 81 8.69 13.03 -1.02
CA SER A 81 8.62 12.33 0.27
C SER A 81 8.75 13.23 1.50
N ALA A 82 9.26 14.46 1.35
CA ALA A 82 9.44 15.39 2.46
C ALA A 82 8.12 16.00 2.99
N GLY A 83 7.01 15.91 2.23
CA GLY A 83 5.72 16.50 2.61
C GLY A 83 4.76 15.56 3.36
N ARG A 84 5.06 14.26 3.47
CA ARG A 84 4.11 13.27 4.04
C ARG A 84 4.47 12.81 5.47
N ALA A 85 5.64 13.17 5.99
CA ALA A 85 6.13 12.67 7.29
C ALA A 85 5.72 13.54 8.50
N ALA A 86 5.07 14.70 8.31
CA ALA A 86 4.78 15.65 9.39
C ALA A 86 3.31 15.67 9.86
N ALA A 87 2.43 14.78 9.37
CA ALA A 87 1.02 14.78 9.74
C ALA A 87 0.56 13.37 10.12
N GLY A 88 0.74 12.99 11.39
CA GLY A 88 0.14 11.76 11.91
C GLY A 88 0.82 11.17 13.14
N ALA A 89 0.94 11.95 14.22
CA ALA A 89 1.02 11.37 15.57
C ALA A 89 0.47 12.38 16.59
N PRO A 90 -0.80 12.21 17.00
CA PRO A 90 -1.15 12.47 18.37
C PRO A 90 -1.80 11.24 19.03
N ASP A 91 -1.63 11.23 20.34
CA ASP A 91 -2.44 10.60 21.38
C ASP A 91 -1.95 9.30 22.04
N SER A 92 -1.26 9.53 23.17
CA SER A 92 -1.56 9.06 24.52
C SER A 92 -2.00 7.61 24.73
N SER A 93 -1.17 6.87 25.47
CA SER A 93 -1.60 5.76 26.31
C SER A 93 -0.58 5.56 27.44
N SER A 94 -0.79 6.26 28.56
CA SER A 94 -0.25 5.89 29.87
C SER A 94 -1.30 6.24 30.92
N ALA A 95 -2.32 5.40 31.01
CA ALA A 95 -3.23 5.31 32.14
C ALA A 95 -3.56 3.83 32.32
N SER A 96 -2.87 3.19 33.26
CA SER A 96 -3.29 1.90 33.82
C SER A 96 -2.92 1.92 35.30
N GLU A 97 -3.89 2.45 36.05
CA GLU A 97 -4.06 2.27 37.49
C GLU A 97 -4.27 0.79 37.85
N LEU A 98 -4.11 0.51 39.15
CA LEU A 98 -4.63 -0.62 39.92
C LEU A 98 -3.81 -1.93 39.90
N SER A 99 -2.72 -1.93 40.68
CA SER A 99 -2.17 -3.16 41.25
C SER A 99 -2.86 -3.44 42.58
N GLY A 100 -3.67 -4.50 42.61
CA GLY A 100 -4.36 -5.00 43.79
C GLY A 100 -3.43 -5.65 44.81
N GLU A 101 -3.83 -5.52 46.06
CA GLU A 101 -3.25 -6.07 47.29
C GLU A 101 -2.99 -7.59 47.23
N GLN A 102 -1.87 -8.01 47.82
CA GLN A 102 -1.69 -9.30 48.49
C GLN A 102 -0.91 -9.08 49.79
#